data_AF-A0A848D1E0-F1
#
_entry.id   AF-A0A848D1E0-F1
#
_cell.length_a   1.000
_cell.length_b   1.000
_cell.length_c   1.000
_cell.angle_alpha   90.00
_cell.angle_beta   90.00
_cell.angle_gamma   90.00
#
_symmetry.space_group_name_H-M   'P 1'
#
loop_
_entity.id
_entity.type
_entity.pdbx_description
1 polymer ?
#
loop_
_entity_poly.entity_id
_entity_poly.type
_entity_poly.pdbx_seq_one_letter_code
_entity_poly.pdbx_strand_id
1 'polypeptide(L)' 'MIPKIIENDVDYHLEKALEHFEQALDLSVKMASQDKTIQKEISSKMGTFTGEIFRSVREKGKANRMNLMKWFSLPRF' A
#
# COMPACT_ATOMS: atom_id res chain seq x y z
N MET A 1 6.01 16.81 26.72
CA MET A 1 4.92 15.81 26.69
C MET A 1 4.91 15.26 25.27
N ILE A 2 5.42 14.05 25.06
CA ILE A 2 5.41 13.42 23.73
C ILE A 2 3.94 13.13 23.42
N PRO A 3 3.38 13.56 22.27
CA PRO A 3 2.01 13.23 21.96
C PRO A 3 1.92 11.71 21.95
N LYS A 4 1.03 11.17 22.78
CA LYS A 4 0.66 9.77 22.76
C LYS A 4 0.08 9.55 21.37
N ILE A 5 0.88 9.00 20.45
CA ILE A 5 0.42 8.66 19.11
C ILE A 5 -0.79 7.76 19.34
N ILE A 6 -1.96 8.25 18.97
CA ILE A 6 -3.20 7.53 19.19
C ILE A 6 -3.18 6.46 18.11
N GLU A 7 -2.75 5.24 18.47
CA GLU A 7 -2.76 4.07 17.59
C GLU A 7 -4.16 3.73 17.04
N ASN A 8 -5.21 4.46 17.42
CA ASN A 8 -6.56 4.37 16.88
C ASN A 8 -6.89 5.46 15.84
N ASP A 9 -5.90 6.26 15.43
CA ASP A 9 -6.08 7.26 14.37
C ASP A 9 -5.88 6.64 12.99
N VAL A 10 -6.80 6.92 12.07
CA VAL A 10 -6.71 6.47 10.67
C VAL A 10 -5.48 7.08 10.01
N ASP A 11 -5.16 8.33 10.32
CA ASP A 11 -4.00 9.02 9.75
C ASP A 11 -2.69 8.32 10.14
N TYR A 12 -2.55 7.94 11.41
CA TYR A 12 -1.39 7.18 11.89
C TYR A 12 -1.19 5.87 11.13
N HIS A 13 -2.27 5.11 10.91
CA HIS A 13 -2.17 3.84 10.18
C HIS A 13 -1.90 4.02 8.69
N LEU A 14 -2.45 5.07 8.07
CA LEU A 14 -2.17 5.40 6.67
C LEU A 14 -0.72 5.83 6.47
N GLU A 15 -0.18 6.65 7.37
CA GLU A 15 1.24 7.04 7.38
C GLU A 15 2.14 5.82 7.55
N LYS A 16 1.85 4.94 8.52
CA LYS A 16 2.61 3.69 8.71
C LYS A 16 2.57 2.76 7.51
N ALA A 17 1.41 2.63 6.87
CA ALA A 17 1.29 1.82 5.66
C ALA A 17 2.13 2.40 4.52
N LEU A 18 2.16 3.73 4.38
CA LEU A 18 2.99 4.41 3.39
C LEU A 18 4.49 4.23 3.69
N GLU A 19 4.94 4.43 4.93
CA GLU A 19 6.33 4.22 5.35
C GLU A 19 6.83 2.81 4.98
N HIS A 20 6.02 1.78 5.27
CA HIS A 20 6.39 0.40 4.94
C HIS A 20 6.39 0.14 3.42
N PHE A 21 5.48 0.76 2.68
CA PHE A 21 5.47 0.67 1.23
C PHE A 21 6.69 1.34 0.59
N GLU A 22 7.09 2.52 1.07
CA GLU A 22 8.30 3.22 0.62
C GLU A 22 9.56 2.39 0.88
N GLN A 23 9.69 1.79 2.06
CA GLN A 23 10.81 0.88 2.37
C GLN A 23 10.87 -0.32 1.42
N ALA A 24 9.71 -0.92 1.10
CA ALA A 24 9.62 -2.03 0.16
C ALA A 24 9.98 -1.59 -1.26
N LEU A 25 9.60 -0.36 -1.65
CA LEU A 25 9.91 0.21 -2.95
C LEU A 25 11.41 0.49 -3.11
N ASP A 26 12.05 1.10 -2.11
CA ASP A 26 13.49 1.36 -2.11
C ASP A 26 14.32 0.09 -2.25
N LEU A 27 13.95 -0.95 -1.48
CA LEU A 27 14.59 -2.26 -1.58
C LEU A 27 14.37 -2.87 -2.97
N SER A 28 13.15 -2.74 -3.50
CA SER A 28 12.80 -3.25 -4.82
C SER A 28 13.62 -2.59 -5.94
N VAL A 29 13.78 -1.26 -5.89
CA VAL A 29 14.60 -0.51 -6.85
C VAL A 29 16.06 -0.92 -6.74
N LYS A 30 16.60 -1.02 -5.52
CA LYS A 30 17.98 -1.47 -5.30
C LYS A 30 18.23 -2.84 -5.91
N MET A 31 17.36 -3.81 -5.65
CA MET A 31 17.47 -5.17 -6.19
C MET A 31 17.33 -5.20 -7.73
N ALA A 32 16.34 -4.50 -8.28
CA ALA A 32 16.11 -4.46 -9.73
C ALA A 32 17.24 -3.76 -10.49
N SER A 33 17.93 -2.79 -9.86
CA SER A 33 19.07 -2.11 -10.47
C SER A 33 20.29 -3.02 -10.66
N GLN A 34 20.39 -4.08 -9.85
CA GLN A 34 21.49 -5.03 -9.86
C GLN A 34 21.24 -6.24 -10.76
N ASP A 35 19.97 -6.60 -11.00
CA ASP A 35 19.58 -7.75 -11.80
C ASP A 35 18.22 -7.56 -12.50
N LYS A 36 18.24 -7.61 -13.84
CA LYS A 36 17.04 -7.50 -14.69
C LYS A 36 16.09 -8.69 -14.56
N THR A 37 16.57 -9.86 -14.17
CA THR A 37 15.72 -11.04 -13.95
C THR A 37 14.87 -10.85 -12.68
N ILE A 38 15.47 -10.28 -11.63
CA ILE A 38 14.80 -9.90 -10.38
C ILE A 38 13.78 -8.78 -10.63
N GLN A 39 14.03 -7.85 -11.55
CA GLN A 39 13.06 -6.81 -11.91
C GLN A 39 11.70 -7.41 -12.34
N LYS A 40 11.69 -8.49 -13.13
CA LYS A 40 10.45 -9.14 -13.57
C LYS A 40 9.71 -9.77 -12.39
N GLU A 41 10.44 -10.40 -11.47
CA GLU A 41 9.88 -10.99 -10.26
C GLU A 41 9.26 -9.92 -9.35
N ILE A 42 9.99 -8.83 -9.11
CA ILE A 42 9.52 -7.69 -8.32
C ILE A 42 8.26 -7.07 -8.92
N SER A 43 8.24 -6.87 -10.25
CA SER A 43 7.06 -6.35 -10.95
C SER A 43 5.84 -7.25 -10.73
N SER A 44 6.01 -8.57 -10.79
CA SER A 44 4.95 -9.55 -10.48
C SER A 44 4.46 -9.46 -9.02
N LYS A 45 5.40 -9.31 -8.06
CA LYS A 45 5.07 -9.13 -6.64
C LYS A 45 4.28 -7.85 -6.38
N MET A 46 4.70 -6.73 -7.00
CA MET A 46 3.99 -5.45 -6.91
C MET A 46 2.58 -5.52 -7.50
N GLY A 47 2.40 -6.22 -8.62
CA GLY A 47 1.08 -6.48 -9.20
C GLY A 47 0.17 -7.28 -8.27
N THR A 48 0.70 -8.35 -7.67
CA THR A 48 -0.03 -9.17 -6.69
C THR A 48 -0.45 -8.34 -5.47
N PHE A 49 0.48 -7.60 -4.88
CA PHE A 49 0.24 -6.72 -3.73
C PHE A 49 -0.85 -5.68 -4.02
N THR A 50 -0.79 -5.02 -5.19
CA THR A 50 -1.82 -4.07 -5.62
C THR A 50 -3.20 -4.73 -5.71
N GLY A 51 -3.26 -5.95 -6.26
CA GLY A 51 -4.47 -6.74 -6.33
C GLY A 51 -5.05 -7.08 -4.95
N GLU A 52 -4.19 -7.40 -3.98
CA GLU A 52 -4.59 -7.68 -2.59
C GLU A 52 -5.16 -6.45 -1.88
N ILE A 53 -4.56 -5.27 -2.07
CA ILE A 53 -5.11 -4.01 -1.55
C ILE A 53 -6.54 -3.80 -2.04
N PHE A 54 -6.77 -3.83 -3.35
CA PHE A 54 -8.10 -3.59 -3.90
C PHE A 54 -9.10 -4.71 -3.57
N ARG A 55 -8.63 -5.96 -3.41
CA ARG A 55 -9.46 -7.05 -2.88
C ARG A 55 -9.94 -6.74 -1.47
N SER A 56 -9.03 -6.35 -0.57
CA SER A 56 -9.35 -5.99 0.82
C SER A 56 -10.35 -4.84 0.89
N VAL A 57 -10.14 -3.78 0.10
CA VAL A 57 -11.08 -2.64 -0.01
C VAL A 57 -12.48 -3.10 -0.41
N ARG A 58 -12.58 -3.97 -1.43
CA ARG A 58 -13.87 -4.51 -1.89
C ARG A 58 -14.55 -5.39 -0.84
N GLU A 59 -13.79 -6.27 -0.20
CA GLU A 59 -14.33 -7.18 0.83
C GLU A 59 -14.84 -6.42 2.04
N LYS A 60 -14.08 -5.43 2.53
CA LYS A 60 -14.51 -4.54 3.62
C LYS A 60 -15.71 -3.70 3.22
N GLY A 61 -15.75 -3.19 2.00
CA GLY A 61 -16.91 -2.47 1.49
C GLY A 61 -18.17 -3.35 1.43
N LYS A 62 -18.05 -4.56 0.90
CA LYS A 62 -19.14 -5.54 0.85
C LYS A 62 -19.66 -5.88 2.24
N ALA A 63 -18.76 -6.18 3.18
CA ALA A 63 -19.11 -6.54 4.56
C ALA A 63 -19.87 -5.43 5.28
N ASN A 64 -19.57 -4.17 4.97
CA ASN A 64 -20.18 -3.00 5.63
C ASN A 64 -21.25 -2.30 4.77
N ARG A 65 -21.61 -2.84 3.60
CA ARG A 65 -22.53 -2.23 2.63
C ARG A 65 -22.12 -0.79 2.22
N MET A 66 -20.81 -0.55 2.12
CA MET A 66 -20.23 0.73 1.71
C MET A 66 -19.42 0.58 0.42
N ASN A 67 -19.48 1.58 -0.47
CA ASN A 67 -18.63 1.61 -1.65
C ASN A 67 -17.29 2.29 -1.35
N LEU A 68 -16.38 1.55 -0.70
CA LEU A 68 -15.06 2.05 -0.30
C LEU A 68 -14.16 2.40 -1.49
N MET A 69 -14.41 1.84 -2.67
CA MET A 69 -13.66 2.16 -3.88
C MET A 69 -13.77 3.66 -4.24
N LYS A 70 -14.87 4.33 -3.87
CA LYS A 70 -15.04 5.77 -4.11
C LYS A 70 -14.10 6.66 -3.28
N TRP A 71 -13.45 6.11 -2.25
CA TRP A 71 -12.49 6.85 -1.42
C TRP A 71 -11.11 6.93 -2.07
N PHE A 72 -10.84 6.07 -3.04
CA PHE A 72 -9.60 6.07 -3.81
C PHE A 72 -9.79 6.98 -5.03
N SER A 73 -9.58 8.28 -4.84
CA SER A 73 -9.42 9.19 -5.97
C SER A 73 -7.98 9.10 -6.47
N LEU A 74 -7.78 8.82 -7.75
CA LEU A 74 -6.46 8.97 -8.37
C LEU A 74 -6.14 10.46 -8.44
N PRO A 75 -5.14 10.96 -7.70
CA PRO A 75 -4.71 12.34 -7.88
C PRO A 75 -4.11 12.47 -9.28
N ARG A 76 -4.32 13.63 -9.90
CA ARG A 76 -3.63 13.96 -11.15
C ARG A 76 -2.27 14.53 -10.76
N PHE A 77 -1.24 13.69 -10.87
CA PHE A 77 0.16 14.08 -10.74
C PHE A 77 0.78 14.27 -12.12
#